data_AF-A0A843UX88-F1
#
_entry.id   AF-A0A843UX88-F1
#
_cell.length_a   1.000
_cell.length_b   1.000
_cell.length_c   1.000
_cell.angle_alpha   90.00
_cell.angle_beta   90.00
_cell.angle_gamma   90.00
#
_symmetry.space_group_name_H-M   'P 1'
#
loop_
_entity.id
_entity.type
_entity.pdbx_description
1 polymer ?
#
loop_
_entity_poly.entity_id
_entity_poly.type
_entity_poly.pdbx_seq_one_letter_code
_entity_poly.pdbx_strand_id
1 'polypeptide(L)'
;MTCYIFIYLNRDMVRGGRSRTVSTSVGRGSATPSTTGSASPSMSTSPSAPVVPVTGTASPSTPVVHATEVESQHPVAEEGPQLPGRQPCWISGGKIDPGSASRYITTLVHAHIPGPMDAWREFPVPVRDLLFDMFMRRFTFTRPKDLPRARTVWESTAQTNLRKSMWEARDKAMKTTGNRDPMAWLDYGPVWLRRDYWVSLCESWATGPWQQRSHAAIRNRSTHPEKNVHTSGSVSYATHSKKLHHEFKRAPTFRELFDRTHKGKGTDDYASESARNL
;
A
#
# COMPACT_ATOMS: atom_id res chain seq x y z
N MET A 1 16.76 14.09 -9.37
CA MET A 1 16.12 14.25 -8.05
C MET A 1 14.86 13.40 -8.03
N THR A 2 14.50 12.79 -6.90
CA THR A 2 13.54 11.68 -6.87
C THR A 2 12.38 11.99 -5.92
N CYS A 3 11.29 12.54 -6.45
CA CYS A 3 10.12 12.90 -5.65
C CYS A 3 9.44 11.65 -5.09
N TYR A 4 9.44 11.51 -3.76
CA TYR A 4 8.86 10.37 -3.06
C TYR A 4 7.34 10.34 -3.21
N ILE A 5 6.81 9.13 -3.42
CA ILE A 5 5.37 8.87 -3.46
C ILE A 5 4.81 8.99 -2.04
N PHE A 6 4.18 10.13 -1.72
CA PHE A 6 3.42 10.34 -0.48
C PHE A 6 2.07 9.59 -0.49
N ILE A 7 2.14 8.25 -0.56
CA ILE A 7 1.08 7.41 -0.01
C ILE A 7 1.14 7.60 1.50
N TYR A 8 0.04 8.10 2.10
CA TYR A 8 -0.06 8.37 3.54
C TYR A 8 -0.02 7.08 4.37
N LEU A 9 1.19 6.57 4.62
CA LEU A 9 1.50 5.61 5.66
C LEU A 9 1.35 6.29 7.03
N ASN A 10 0.15 6.20 7.62
CA ASN A 10 0.01 6.36 9.06
C ASN A 10 0.21 4.98 9.70
N ARG A 11 1.45 4.68 10.03
CA ARG A 11 1.87 3.40 10.62
C ARG A 11 2.96 3.63 11.69
N ASP A 12 2.84 2.91 12.79
CA ASP A 12 3.82 2.70 13.87
C ASP A 12 4.34 3.95 14.62
N MET A 13 3.53 4.44 15.56
CA MET A 13 4.04 4.81 16.89
C MET A 13 3.41 3.93 17.97
N VAL A 14 4.11 2.85 18.33
CA VAL A 14 3.79 1.99 19.47
C VAL A 14 5.07 1.72 20.26
N ARG A 15 5.17 2.30 21.47
CA ARG A 15 5.89 1.79 22.67
C ARG A 15 5.88 2.87 23.77
N GLY A 16 5.90 2.46 25.04
CA GLY A 16 6.28 3.36 26.16
C GLY A 16 5.31 3.52 27.34
N GLY A 17 4.09 2.97 27.29
CA GLY A 17 3.11 3.08 28.39
C GLY A 17 3.27 2.04 29.50
N ARG A 18 4.32 2.16 30.34
CA ARG A 18 4.57 1.23 31.45
C ARG A 18 3.65 1.56 32.64
N SER A 19 2.92 0.58 33.16
CA SER A 19 2.09 0.76 34.36
C SER A 19 2.92 1.30 35.53
N ARG A 20 2.37 2.28 36.27
CA ARG A 20 2.77 2.57 37.65
C ARG A 20 1.54 2.55 38.53
N THR A 21 1.58 1.70 39.55
CA THR A 21 0.71 1.78 40.71
C THR A 21 0.94 3.10 41.44
N VAL A 22 -0.12 3.66 42.01
CA VAL A 22 0.01 4.73 43.00
C VAL A 22 0.46 4.08 44.31
N SER A 23 1.51 4.61 44.93
CA SER A 23 1.91 4.25 46.29
C SER A 23 2.56 5.48 46.95
N THR A 24 1.98 5.90 48.05
CA THR A 24 2.36 7.09 48.82
C THR A 24 3.49 6.76 49.81
N SER A 25 4.54 7.57 49.83
CA SER A 25 5.45 7.67 50.97
C SER A 25 6.18 9.03 50.97
N VAL A 26 6.72 9.40 52.12
CA VAL A 26 7.18 10.76 52.46
C VAL A 26 8.70 10.78 52.67
N GLY A 27 9.36 11.90 52.32
CA GLY A 27 10.46 12.41 53.15
C GLY A 27 11.91 12.26 52.65
N ARG A 28 12.39 13.35 52.03
CA ARG A 28 13.58 14.12 52.45
C ARG A 28 14.90 13.37 52.74
N GLY A 29 15.90 13.54 51.87
CA GLY A 29 17.33 13.31 52.16
C GLY A 29 18.24 13.98 51.12
N SER A 30 19.35 14.57 51.55
CA SER A 30 20.31 15.28 50.68
C SER A 30 21.68 14.59 50.68
N ALA A 31 22.29 14.40 49.51
CA ALA A 31 23.75 14.33 49.34
C ALA A 31 24.19 14.44 47.87
N THR A 32 25.25 15.22 47.64
CA THR A 32 26.26 15.09 46.56
C THR A 32 27.62 14.82 47.27
N PRO A 33 28.80 14.64 46.62
CA PRO A 33 29.14 14.81 45.19
C PRO A 33 30.12 13.75 44.58
N SER A 34 30.54 14.00 43.33
CA SER A 34 31.77 13.47 42.67
C SER A 34 31.80 11.95 42.36
N THR A 35 32.69 11.35 41.56
CA THR A 35 33.99 11.75 40.96
C THR A 35 34.16 11.17 39.53
N THR A 36 35.12 11.71 38.77
CA THR A 36 35.55 11.41 37.38
C THR A 36 35.69 9.94 36.93
N GLY A 37 35.57 9.71 35.61
CA GLY A 37 36.15 8.55 34.91
C GLY A 37 36.15 8.72 33.38
N SER A 38 37.32 8.72 32.74
CA SER A 38 37.49 8.93 31.29
C SER A 38 38.46 7.92 30.69
N ALA A 39 38.14 7.32 29.53
CA ALA A 39 39.10 6.88 28.50
C ALA A 39 38.42 6.15 27.31
N SER A 40 38.86 6.49 26.09
CA SER A 40 38.88 5.59 24.92
C SER A 40 40.29 5.61 24.33
N PRO A 41 40.93 4.45 24.09
CA PRO A 41 41.53 4.14 22.76
C PRO A 41 41.58 2.61 22.42
N SER A 42 42.08 2.12 21.27
CA SER A 42 41.94 2.54 19.85
C SER A 42 42.64 1.51 18.91
N MET A 43 42.08 1.28 17.71
CA MET A 43 42.76 0.85 16.46
C MET A 43 43.33 -0.60 16.33
N SER A 44 43.58 -0.98 15.05
CA SER A 44 44.44 -2.07 14.53
C SER A 44 43.93 -3.54 14.64
N THR A 45 44.15 -4.46 13.68
CA THR A 45 44.78 -4.41 12.32
C THR A 45 44.34 -5.62 11.44
N SER A 46 44.43 -5.50 10.10
CA SER A 46 44.37 -6.64 9.13
C SER A 46 45.76 -7.33 9.01
N PRO A 47 45.92 -8.54 8.37
CA PRO A 47 46.03 -8.59 6.89
C PRO A 47 45.70 -9.92 6.13
N SER A 48 45.48 -9.78 4.81
CA SER A 48 45.88 -10.67 3.68
C SER A 48 45.41 -12.14 3.50
N ALA A 49 45.48 -12.58 2.23
CA ALA A 49 45.23 -13.94 1.72
C ALA A 49 46.30 -14.34 0.64
N PRO A 50 46.36 -15.60 0.17
CA PRO A 50 47.20 -16.05 -0.95
C PRO A 50 46.43 -16.39 -2.26
N VAL A 51 47.16 -16.62 -3.38
CA VAL A 51 46.65 -16.78 -4.77
C VAL A 51 47.46 -17.86 -5.56
N VAL A 52 47.12 -18.10 -6.85
CA VAL A 52 47.84 -18.78 -8.00
C VAL A 52 47.77 -20.33 -8.15
N PRO A 53 48.07 -20.95 -9.33
CA PRO A 53 48.05 -20.58 -10.79
C PRO A 53 47.22 -21.57 -11.70
N VAL A 54 46.67 -21.27 -12.90
CA VAL A 54 47.22 -21.11 -14.31
C VAL A 54 47.96 -22.35 -14.87
N THR A 55 47.53 -23.08 -15.93
CA THR A 55 47.47 -22.84 -17.43
C THR A 55 46.23 -23.53 -18.10
N GLY A 56 46.01 -23.89 -19.39
CA GLY A 56 46.64 -23.84 -20.77
C GLY A 56 46.16 -25.02 -21.68
N THR A 57 46.30 -25.16 -23.02
CA THR A 57 46.59 -24.27 -24.19
C THR A 57 46.37 -25.00 -25.57
N ALA A 58 45.69 -24.36 -26.56
CA ALA A 58 45.66 -24.59 -28.06
C ALA A 58 45.06 -25.86 -28.75
N SER A 59 44.75 -25.73 -30.07
CA SER A 59 44.07 -26.70 -30.99
C SER A 59 44.96 -27.12 -32.19
N PRO A 60 44.52 -28.05 -33.09
CA PRO A 60 44.27 -27.63 -34.50
C PRO A 60 43.23 -28.43 -35.36
N SER A 61 42.68 -27.74 -36.38
CA SER A 61 42.24 -28.21 -37.72
C SER A 61 40.99 -29.13 -37.92
N THR A 62 40.48 -29.13 -39.17
CA THR A 62 39.13 -29.58 -39.62
C THR A 62 39.18 -30.68 -40.71
N PRO A 63 38.03 -31.24 -41.16
CA PRO A 63 37.35 -30.64 -42.34
C PRO A 63 35.80 -30.64 -42.35
N VAL A 64 35.29 -29.89 -43.33
CA VAL A 64 33.90 -29.50 -43.66
C VAL A 64 32.88 -30.66 -43.82
N VAL A 65 31.63 -30.41 -43.39
CA VAL A 65 30.40 -30.92 -44.04
C VAL A 65 29.30 -29.85 -44.02
N HIS A 66 28.47 -29.78 -45.08
CA HIS A 66 27.31 -28.88 -45.18
C HIS A 66 26.12 -29.39 -44.37
N ALA A 67 25.34 -28.49 -43.75
CA ALA A 67 23.94 -28.23 -44.15
C ALA A 67 23.26 -27.14 -43.29
N THR A 68 22.29 -26.45 -43.90
CA THR A 68 21.14 -25.74 -43.31
C THR A 68 21.35 -24.84 -42.07
N GLU A 69 21.23 -23.53 -42.33
CA GLU A 69 20.82 -22.50 -41.40
C GLU A 69 19.49 -22.87 -40.70
N VAL A 70 19.44 -22.75 -39.37
CA VAL A 70 18.21 -22.92 -38.56
C VAL A 70 17.96 -21.66 -37.76
N GLU A 71 16.79 -21.06 -37.98
CA GLU A 71 16.37 -19.79 -37.39
C GLU A 71 16.32 -19.89 -35.86
N SER A 72 17.15 -19.08 -35.17
CA SER A 72 17.30 -19.10 -33.72
C SER A 72 16.12 -18.46 -32.99
N GLN A 73 15.01 -19.19 -32.90
CA GLN A 73 13.85 -18.77 -32.10
C GLN A 73 14.23 -18.72 -30.61
N HIS A 74 14.01 -17.56 -29.99
CA HIS A 74 14.15 -17.41 -28.54
C HIS A 74 13.19 -18.38 -27.81
N PRO A 75 13.62 -19.05 -26.73
CA PRO A 75 12.75 -19.94 -25.98
C PRO A 75 11.59 -19.14 -25.37
N VAL A 76 10.37 -19.54 -25.70
CA VAL A 76 9.15 -19.04 -25.05
C VAL A 76 9.24 -19.38 -23.57
N ALA A 77 9.17 -18.36 -22.71
CA ALA A 77 9.12 -18.59 -21.27
C ALA A 77 7.85 -19.36 -20.89
N GLU A 78 7.98 -20.47 -20.17
CA GLU A 78 6.82 -21.24 -19.71
C GLU A 78 5.87 -20.37 -18.90
N GLU A 79 4.61 -20.24 -19.35
CA GLU A 79 3.53 -19.94 -18.42
C GLU A 79 3.27 -21.20 -17.59
N GLY A 80 3.67 -21.15 -16.31
CA GLY A 80 3.47 -22.25 -15.38
C GLY A 80 1.99 -22.66 -15.25
N PRO A 81 1.69 -23.93 -14.90
CA PRO A 81 0.39 -24.56 -15.15
C PRO A 81 -0.84 -23.74 -14.73
N GLN A 82 -1.56 -23.22 -15.72
CA GLN A 82 -2.84 -22.53 -15.48
C GLN A 82 -3.92 -23.54 -15.08
N LEU A 83 -4.15 -23.69 -13.77
CA LEU A 83 -5.23 -24.52 -13.23
C LEU A 83 -6.59 -24.08 -13.79
N PRO A 84 -7.38 -24.98 -14.42
CA PRO A 84 -8.58 -24.60 -15.14
C PRO A 84 -9.62 -23.94 -14.22
N GLY A 85 -10.22 -22.84 -14.70
CA GLY A 85 -11.28 -22.10 -14.02
C GLY A 85 -10.86 -20.93 -13.12
N ARG A 86 -9.56 -20.77 -12.79
CA ARG A 86 -9.09 -19.56 -12.09
C ARG A 86 -8.91 -18.40 -13.08
N GLN A 87 -9.35 -17.19 -12.73
CA GLN A 87 -9.13 -16.03 -13.60
C GLN A 87 -7.74 -15.42 -13.39
N PRO A 88 -7.06 -14.95 -14.45
CA PRO A 88 -5.75 -14.34 -14.34
C PRO A 88 -5.82 -12.97 -13.64
N CYS A 89 -4.82 -12.71 -12.81
CA CYS A 89 -4.53 -11.42 -12.20
C CYS A 89 -3.02 -11.18 -12.16
N TRP A 90 -2.62 -9.93 -11.92
CA TRP A 90 -1.22 -9.51 -11.89
C TRP A 90 -1.07 -8.21 -11.10
N ILE A 91 0.17 -7.87 -10.77
CA ILE A 91 0.51 -6.61 -10.11
C ILE A 91 0.82 -5.54 -11.17
N SER A 92 0.26 -4.34 -11.01
CA SER A 92 0.51 -3.19 -11.87
C SER A 92 0.52 -1.92 -11.02
N GLY A 93 1.62 -1.16 -11.07
CA GLY A 93 1.78 0.06 -10.25
C GLY A 93 1.61 -0.17 -8.73
N GLY A 94 1.95 -1.37 -8.24
CA GLY A 94 1.76 -1.75 -6.83
C GLY A 94 0.32 -2.10 -6.43
N LYS A 95 -0.59 -2.32 -7.39
CA LYS A 95 -1.99 -2.70 -7.16
C LYS A 95 -2.34 -3.99 -7.92
N ILE A 96 -3.40 -4.68 -7.50
CA ILE A 96 -3.93 -5.84 -8.23
C ILE A 96 -4.77 -5.37 -9.42
N ASP A 97 -4.41 -5.85 -10.61
CA ASP A 97 -5.21 -5.85 -11.83
C ASP A 97 -5.64 -7.30 -12.15
N PRO A 98 -6.73 -7.52 -12.92
CA PRO A 98 -7.70 -6.52 -13.35
C PRO A 98 -8.55 -5.99 -12.18
N GLY A 99 -9.20 -4.84 -12.38
CA GLY A 99 -10.03 -4.21 -11.33
C GLY A 99 -11.18 -5.06 -10.80
N SER A 100 -11.59 -6.13 -11.51
CA SER A 100 -12.54 -7.14 -11.01
C SER A 100 -11.97 -7.95 -9.85
N ALA A 101 -10.67 -8.28 -9.87
CA ALA A 101 -10.00 -8.95 -8.76
C ALA A 101 -9.98 -8.05 -7.50
N SER A 102 -9.66 -6.76 -7.65
CA SER A 102 -9.74 -5.79 -6.54
C SER A 102 -11.17 -5.65 -5.98
N ARG A 103 -12.21 -5.65 -6.84
CA ARG A 103 -13.62 -5.65 -6.40
C ARG A 103 -13.98 -6.92 -5.63
N TYR A 104 -13.51 -8.09 -6.06
CA TYR A 104 -13.77 -9.35 -5.37
C TYR A 104 -13.16 -9.40 -3.96
N ILE A 105 -12.01 -8.75 -3.74
CA ILE A 105 -11.44 -8.56 -2.39
C ILE A 105 -12.41 -7.77 -1.51
N THR A 106 -13.04 -6.72 -2.03
CA THR A 106 -14.09 -5.98 -1.29
C THR A 106 -15.26 -6.89 -0.93
N THR A 107 -15.75 -7.71 -1.87
CA THR A 107 -16.83 -8.67 -1.63
C THR A 107 -16.48 -9.68 -0.53
N LEU A 108 -15.27 -10.25 -0.55
CA LEU A 108 -14.78 -11.17 0.48
C LEU A 108 -14.70 -10.48 1.85
N VAL A 109 -14.09 -9.29 1.93
CA VAL A 109 -13.95 -8.55 3.19
C VAL A 109 -15.30 -8.12 3.77
N HIS A 110 -16.28 -7.80 2.92
CA HIS A 110 -17.65 -7.51 3.34
C HIS A 110 -18.36 -8.77 3.87
N ALA A 111 -18.31 -9.88 3.13
CA ALA A 111 -19.02 -11.12 3.49
C ALA A 111 -18.45 -11.81 4.76
N HIS A 112 -17.20 -11.55 5.11
CA HIS A 112 -16.49 -12.22 6.20
C HIS A 112 -15.86 -11.25 7.23
N ILE A 113 -16.43 -10.05 7.39
CA ILE A 113 -16.01 -9.14 8.47
C ILE A 113 -16.33 -9.79 9.84
N PRO A 114 -15.33 -10.06 10.71
CA PRO A 114 -15.55 -10.94 11.86
C PRO A 114 -16.10 -10.19 13.10
N GLY A 115 -16.21 -8.87 13.07
CA GLY A 115 -16.69 -8.05 14.18
C GLY A 115 -16.77 -6.54 13.82
N PRO A 116 -17.05 -5.66 14.80
CA PRO A 116 -17.06 -4.20 14.62
C PRO A 116 -15.64 -3.63 14.47
N MET A 117 -14.98 -3.92 13.35
CA MET A 117 -13.57 -3.58 13.09
C MET A 117 -13.43 -2.39 12.14
N ASP A 118 -12.73 -1.35 12.57
CA ASP A 118 -12.52 -0.10 11.82
C ASP A 118 -11.30 -0.18 10.89
N ALA A 119 -10.37 -1.12 11.17
CA ALA A 119 -9.15 -1.30 10.41
C ALA A 119 -8.75 -2.76 10.17
N TRP A 120 -8.12 -2.99 9.01
CA TRP A 120 -7.59 -4.29 8.58
C TRP A 120 -6.66 -4.98 9.59
N ARG A 121 -5.97 -4.20 10.44
CA ARG A 121 -5.08 -4.70 11.50
C ARG A 121 -5.81 -5.53 12.56
N GLU A 122 -7.10 -5.26 12.79
CA GLU A 122 -7.93 -5.96 13.79
C GLU A 122 -8.40 -7.34 13.32
N PHE A 123 -8.42 -7.59 12.00
CA PHE A 123 -8.81 -8.88 11.47
C PHE A 123 -7.80 -9.95 11.94
N PRO A 124 -8.26 -11.02 12.63
CA PRO A 124 -7.38 -12.09 13.07
C PRO A 124 -6.60 -12.68 11.90
N VAL A 125 -5.35 -13.07 12.15
CA VAL A 125 -4.47 -13.63 11.11
C VAL A 125 -5.14 -14.81 10.36
N PRO A 126 -5.76 -15.81 11.04
CA PRO A 126 -6.47 -16.89 10.34
C PRO A 126 -7.63 -16.44 9.45
N VAL A 127 -8.30 -15.32 9.76
CA VAL A 127 -9.36 -14.76 8.90
C VAL A 127 -8.75 -14.10 7.67
N ARG A 128 -7.62 -13.40 7.81
CA ARG A 128 -6.89 -12.83 6.66
C ARG A 128 -6.28 -13.91 5.77
N ASP A 129 -5.83 -15.02 6.34
CA ASP A 129 -5.35 -16.19 5.61
C ASP A 129 -6.48 -16.87 4.84
N LEU A 130 -7.60 -17.18 5.50
CA LEU A 130 -8.80 -17.75 4.86
C LEU A 130 -9.29 -16.88 3.69
N LEU A 131 -9.32 -15.56 3.85
CA LEU A 131 -9.75 -14.65 2.79
C LEU A 131 -8.74 -14.55 1.63
N PHE A 132 -7.43 -14.72 1.90
CA PHE A 132 -6.43 -14.84 0.85
C PHE A 132 -6.58 -16.16 0.09
N ASP A 133 -6.83 -17.27 0.78
CA ASP A 133 -7.09 -18.58 0.16
C ASP A 133 -8.36 -18.56 -0.69
N MET A 134 -9.45 -17.93 -0.21
CA MET A 134 -10.68 -17.74 -0.99
C MET A 134 -10.42 -16.90 -2.24
N PHE A 135 -9.60 -15.86 -2.16
CA PHE A 135 -9.15 -15.09 -3.32
C PHE A 135 -8.34 -15.96 -4.29
N MET A 136 -7.35 -16.70 -3.80
CA MET A 136 -6.46 -17.55 -4.61
C MET A 136 -7.16 -18.79 -5.20
N ARG A 137 -8.28 -19.24 -4.63
CA ARG A 137 -9.16 -20.25 -5.26
C ARG A 137 -9.84 -19.73 -6.52
N ARG A 138 -10.08 -18.41 -6.61
CA ARG A 138 -10.87 -17.77 -7.68
C ARG A 138 -10.03 -16.97 -8.68
N PHE A 139 -8.81 -16.58 -8.30
CA PHE A 139 -7.83 -15.87 -9.12
C PHE A 139 -6.44 -16.52 -9.04
N THR A 140 -5.64 -16.38 -10.10
CA THR A 140 -4.25 -16.84 -10.13
C THR A 140 -3.32 -15.72 -10.62
N PHE A 141 -2.13 -15.62 -10.03
CA PHE A 141 -1.11 -14.65 -10.46
C PHE A 141 -0.25 -15.28 -11.56
N THR A 142 -0.48 -14.92 -12.82
CA THR A 142 0.18 -15.60 -13.96
C THR A 142 1.66 -15.24 -14.13
N ARG A 143 2.15 -14.21 -13.44
CA ARG A 143 3.53 -13.73 -13.56
C ARG A 143 4.36 -14.22 -12.38
N PRO A 144 5.43 -15.01 -12.58
CA PRO A 144 6.27 -15.51 -11.48
C PRO A 144 6.82 -14.41 -10.57
N LYS A 145 7.21 -13.26 -11.13
CA LYS A 145 7.70 -12.09 -10.39
C LYS A 145 6.67 -11.41 -9.47
N ASP A 146 5.38 -11.69 -9.67
CA ASP A 146 4.31 -11.13 -8.83
C ASP A 146 4.04 -12.02 -7.61
N LEU A 147 4.35 -13.33 -7.66
CA LEU A 147 4.09 -14.30 -6.60
C LEU A 147 4.69 -13.91 -5.24
N PRO A 148 5.98 -13.48 -5.12
CA PRO A 148 6.56 -13.07 -3.83
C PRO A 148 5.92 -11.82 -3.22
N ARG A 149 5.11 -11.09 -4.00
CA ARG A 149 4.45 -9.83 -3.61
C ARG A 149 2.93 -9.97 -3.51
N ALA A 150 2.36 -11.09 -3.97
CA ALA A 150 0.93 -11.34 -4.09
C ALA A 150 0.19 -11.05 -2.78
N ARG A 151 0.59 -11.70 -1.68
CA ARG A 151 -0.04 -11.53 -0.35
C ARG A 151 0.05 -10.09 0.16
N THR A 152 1.22 -9.45 0.07
CA THR A 152 1.45 -8.08 0.56
C THR A 152 0.63 -7.05 -0.21
N VAL A 153 0.55 -7.19 -1.54
CA VAL A 153 -0.25 -6.28 -2.39
C VAL A 153 -1.76 -6.57 -2.23
N TRP A 154 -2.13 -7.82 -1.98
CA TRP A 154 -3.50 -8.21 -1.63
C TRP A 154 -3.94 -7.60 -0.28
N GLU A 155 -3.16 -7.72 0.80
CA GLU A 155 -3.49 -7.10 2.09
C GLU A 155 -3.56 -5.57 2.01
N SER A 156 -2.64 -4.94 1.28
CA SER A 156 -2.68 -3.50 1.01
C SER A 156 -3.94 -3.08 0.25
N THR A 157 -4.40 -3.92 -0.70
CA THR A 157 -5.67 -3.71 -1.42
C THR A 157 -6.87 -3.90 -0.50
N ALA A 158 -6.90 -4.94 0.33
CA ALA A 158 -7.95 -5.20 1.31
C ALA A 158 -8.08 -4.06 2.33
N GLN A 159 -6.96 -3.59 2.89
CA GLN A 159 -6.90 -2.45 3.80
C GLN A 159 -7.41 -1.16 3.14
N THR A 160 -7.00 -0.89 1.90
CA THR A 160 -7.45 0.29 1.14
C THR A 160 -8.96 0.23 0.88
N ASN A 161 -9.47 -0.93 0.47
CA ASN A 161 -10.87 -1.11 0.13
C ASN A 161 -11.77 -1.06 1.37
N LEU A 162 -11.39 -1.70 2.49
CA LEU A 162 -12.11 -1.62 3.76
C LEU A 162 -12.18 -0.18 4.27
N ARG A 163 -11.04 0.54 4.32
CA ARG A 163 -10.99 1.95 4.73
C ARG A 163 -11.88 2.82 3.86
N LYS A 164 -11.93 2.53 2.55
CA LYS A 164 -12.81 3.23 1.61
C LYS A 164 -14.28 2.94 1.92
N SER A 165 -14.71 1.68 2.01
CA SER A 165 -16.10 1.32 2.29
C SER A 165 -16.59 1.84 3.65
N MET A 166 -15.73 1.81 4.68
CA MET A 166 -16.04 2.40 5.99
C MET A 166 -16.13 3.93 5.94
N TRP A 167 -15.45 4.62 5.01
CA TRP A 167 -15.66 6.05 4.78
C TRP A 167 -16.96 6.31 4.01
N GLU A 168 -17.24 5.57 2.93
CA GLU A 168 -18.46 5.70 2.14
C GLU A 168 -19.72 5.43 2.97
N ALA A 169 -19.68 4.48 3.91
CA ALA A 169 -20.78 4.21 4.85
C ALA A 169 -21.08 5.39 5.77
N ARG A 170 -20.05 5.96 6.42
CA ARG A 170 -20.19 7.14 7.30
C ARG A 170 -20.60 8.40 6.54
N ASP A 171 -20.02 8.63 5.36
CA ASP A 171 -20.37 9.75 4.49
C ASP A 171 -21.84 9.67 4.04
N LYS A 172 -22.34 8.47 3.70
CA LYS A 172 -23.77 8.24 3.43
C LYS A 172 -24.63 8.53 4.67
N ALA A 173 -24.31 7.94 5.83
CA ALA A 173 -25.11 8.12 7.04
C ALA A 173 -25.16 9.59 7.51
N MET A 174 -24.03 10.30 7.48
CA MET A 174 -23.93 11.74 7.74
C MET A 174 -24.78 12.57 6.77
N LYS A 175 -24.82 12.21 5.48
CA LYS A 175 -25.64 12.90 4.47
C LYS A 175 -27.14 12.61 4.61
N THR A 176 -27.52 11.40 5.00
CA THR A 176 -28.94 11.04 5.22
C THR A 176 -29.50 11.63 6.51
N THR A 177 -28.68 11.76 7.56
CA THR A 177 -29.10 12.33 8.86
C THR A 177 -28.93 13.84 8.95
N GLY A 178 -28.09 14.45 8.11
CA GLY A 178 -27.63 15.83 8.25
C GLY A 178 -26.70 16.07 9.45
N ASN A 179 -26.44 15.05 10.29
CA ASN A 179 -25.71 15.18 11.55
C ASN A 179 -24.31 14.56 11.44
N ARG A 180 -23.33 15.17 12.12
CA ARG A 180 -21.94 14.71 12.20
C ARG A 180 -21.64 13.82 13.40
N ASP A 181 -22.55 13.76 14.38
CA ASP A 181 -22.44 12.84 15.52
C ASP A 181 -22.68 11.38 15.07
N PRO A 182 -21.72 10.45 15.28
CA PRO A 182 -21.91 9.03 15.01
C PRO A 182 -23.12 8.39 15.72
N MET A 183 -23.56 8.93 16.86
CA MET A 183 -24.75 8.42 17.56
C MET A 183 -26.05 8.70 16.81
N ALA A 184 -26.08 9.64 15.86
CA ALA A 184 -27.22 9.84 14.98
C ALA A 184 -27.27 8.80 13.83
N TRP A 185 -26.20 8.04 13.59
CA TRP A 185 -26.06 7.18 12.41
C TRP A 185 -26.53 5.73 12.62
N LEU A 186 -26.99 5.35 13.82
CA LEU A 186 -27.21 3.95 14.23
C LEU A 186 -28.12 3.15 13.28
N ASP A 187 -29.13 3.77 12.69
CA ASP A 187 -30.08 3.12 11.77
C ASP A 187 -29.71 3.26 10.29
N TYR A 188 -28.61 3.96 9.99
CA TYR A 188 -28.17 4.30 8.64
C TYR A 188 -26.95 3.48 8.17
N GLY A 189 -26.76 2.30 8.77
CA GLY A 189 -25.68 1.38 8.44
C GLY A 189 -25.72 0.84 7.01
N PRO A 190 -24.58 0.39 6.48
CA PRO A 190 -24.53 -0.15 5.12
C PRO A 190 -25.03 -1.60 5.08
N VAL A 191 -25.77 -1.96 4.03
CA VAL A 191 -26.42 -3.29 3.86
C VAL A 191 -25.43 -4.47 3.95
N TRP A 192 -24.15 -4.26 3.65
CA TRP A 192 -23.11 -5.29 3.74
C TRP A 192 -22.57 -5.53 5.16
N LEU A 193 -22.99 -4.74 6.15
CA LEU A 193 -22.56 -4.85 7.55
C LEU A 193 -23.76 -5.16 8.46
N ARG A 194 -23.54 -6.04 9.44
CA ARG A 194 -24.55 -6.33 10.47
C ARG A 194 -24.87 -5.08 11.30
N ARG A 195 -26.15 -4.88 11.65
CA ARG A 195 -26.61 -3.71 12.43
C ARG A 195 -25.91 -3.62 13.79
N ASP A 196 -25.71 -4.73 14.49
CA ASP A 196 -24.99 -4.75 15.77
C ASP A 196 -23.52 -4.33 15.64
N TYR A 197 -22.83 -4.78 14.58
CA TYR A 197 -21.45 -4.34 14.31
C TYR A 197 -21.38 -2.85 13.94
N TRP A 198 -22.39 -2.33 13.24
CA TRP A 198 -22.49 -0.91 12.91
C TRP A 198 -22.76 -0.03 14.15
N VAL A 199 -23.65 -0.47 15.05
CA VAL A 199 -23.91 0.23 16.33
C VAL A 199 -22.64 0.35 17.16
N SER A 200 -21.92 -0.76 17.39
CA SER A 200 -20.65 -0.73 18.14
C SER A 200 -19.55 0.11 17.46
N LEU A 201 -19.54 0.18 16.12
CA LEU A 201 -18.64 1.08 15.40
C LEU A 201 -19.03 2.55 15.62
N CYS A 202 -20.31 2.91 15.54
CA CYS A 202 -20.80 4.26 15.85
C CYS A 202 -20.44 4.69 17.27
N GLU A 203 -20.65 3.83 18.27
CA GLU A 203 -20.22 4.06 19.66
C GLU A 203 -18.70 4.31 19.75
N SER A 204 -17.88 3.48 19.06
CA SER A 204 -16.43 3.67 19.03
C SER A 204 -16.00 4.99 18.39
N TRP A 205 -16.75 5.48 17.40
CA TRP A 205 -16.50 6.73 16.68
C TRP A 205 -17.02 7.95 17.44
N ALA A 206 -18.05 7.79 18.26
CA ALA A 206 -18.54 8.82 19.17
C ALA A 206 -17.51 9.16 20.27
N THR A 207 -16.55 8.27 20.56
CA THR A 207 -15.50 8.53 21.55
C THR A 207 -14.66 9.78 21.22
N GLY A 208 -14.44 10.63 22.23
CA GLY A 208 -13.65 11.87 22.11
C GLY A 208 -12.29 11.70 21.42
N PRO A 209 -11.46 10.68 21.75
CA PRO A 209 -10.19 10.43 21.08
C PRO A 209 -10.33 10.12 19.58
N TRP A 210 -11.43 9.49 19.14
CA TRP A 210 -11.69 9.27 17.72
C TRP A 210 -12.13 10.57 17.03
N GLN A 211 -13.06 11.32 17.63
CA GLN A 211 -13.52 12.60 17.08
C GLN A 211 -12.37 13.62 16.96
N GLN A 212 -11.48 13.71 17.96
CA GLN A 212 -10.29 14.57 17.92
C GLN A 212 -9.37 14.24 16.74
N ARG A 213 -9.09 12.94 16.51
CA ARG A 213 -8.30 12.49 15.34
C ARG A 213 -9.01 12.81 14.02
N SER A 214 -10.33 12.65 13.96
CA SER A 214 -11.15 12.98 12.79
C SER A 214 -11.10 14.48 12.47
N HIS A 215 -11.31 15.35 13.47
CA HIS A 215 -11.26 16.80 13.33
C HIS A 215 -9.86 17.30 12.97
N ALA A 216 -8.79 16.73 13.55
CA ALA A 216 -7.42 17.02 13.14
C ALA A 216 -7.17 16.62 11.67
N ALA A 217 -7.61 15.41 11.27
CA ALA A 217 -7.48 14.95 9.89
C ALA A 217 -8.35 15.73 8.88
N ILE A 218 -9.41 16.43 9.32
CA ILE A 218 -10.13 17.41 8.50
C ILE A 218 -9.32 18.70 8.42
N ARG A 219 -8.94 19.29 9.56
CA ARG A 219 -8.15 20.54 9.63
C ARG A 219 -6.90 20.48 8.75
N ASN A 220 -6.10 19.41 8.86
CA ASN A 220 -4.85 19.24 8.12
C ASN A 220 -5.04 19.13 6.59
N ARG A 221 -6.24 18.79 6.11
CA ARG A 221 -6.60 18.85 4.67
C ARG A 221 -7.07 20.25 4.27
N SER A 222 -7.76 20.96 5.16
CA SER A 222 -8.23 22.34 4.94
C SER A 222 -7.14 23.41 5.03
N THR A 223 -6.01 23.13 5.71
CA THR A 223 -4.91 24.11 5.86
C THR A 223 -4.01 24.27 4.63
N HIS A 224 -4.04 23.32 3.69
CA HIS A 224 -3.24 23.37 2.46
C HIS A 224 -4.04 22.84 1.24
N PRO A 225 -5.11 23.51 0.80
CA PRO A 225 -5.87 23.11 -0.39
C PRO A 225 -4.97 23.01 -1.64
N GLU A 226 -4.02 23.95 -1.80
CA GLU A 226 -3.13 24.10 -2.95
C GLU A 226 -2.19 22.90 -3.19
N LYS A 227 -1.86 22.16 -2.11
CA LYS A 227 -0.98 20.98 -2.14
C LYS A 227 -1.72 19.66 -2.37
N ASN A 228 -3.05 19.68 -2.46
CA ASN A 228 -3.90 18.49 -2.59
C ASN A 228 -4.55 18.35 -3.98
N VAL A 229 -4.16 19.18 -4.96
CA VAL A 229 -4.88 19.31 -6.23
C VAL A 229 -4.35 18.37 -7.33
N HIS A 230 -4.98 17.18 -7.44
CA HIS A 230 -4.94 16.34 -8.63
C HIS A 230 -6.29 16.37 -9.34
N THR A 231 -6.33 16.63 -10.65
CA THR A 231 -7.58 16.72 -11.43
C THR A 231 -8.11 15.35 -11.89
N SER A 232 -7.28 14.30 -11.84
CA SER A 232 -7.66 12.91 -12.15
C SER A 232 -8.71 12.28 -11.24
N GLY A 233 -9.01 12.88 -10.10
CA GLY A 233 -9.87 12.28 -9.08
C GLY A 233 -9.33 10.93 -8.60
N SER A 234 -10.12 9.87 -8.72
CA SER A 234 -9.76 8.52 -8.26
C SER A 234 -9.00 7.66 -9.29
N VAL A 235 -8.74 8.16 -10.51
CA VAL A 235 -8.05 7.42 -11.56
C VAL A 235 -6.52 7.46 -11.33
N SER A 236 -5.88 6.30 -11.28
CA SER A 236 -4.44 6.24 -10.94
C SER A 236 -3.52 6.70 -12.08
N TYR A 237 -2.33 7.20 -11.72
CA TYR A 237 -1.24 7.52 -12.66
C TYR A 237 -0.94 6.36 -13.64
N ALA A 238 -0.93 5.11 -13.15
CA ALA A 238 -0.74 3.94 -14.00
C ALA A 238 -1.93 3.69 -14.96
N THR A 239 -3.15 4.02 -14.55
CA THR A 239 -4.34 3.95 -15.41
C THR A 239 -4.33 5.03 -16.48
N HIS A 240 -3.92 6.26 -16.14
CA HIS A 240 -3.71 7.34 -17.11
C HIS A 240 -2.56 7.02 -18.07
N SER A 241 -1.46 6.45 -17.59
CA SER A 241 -0.33 5.99 -18.41
C SER A 241 -0.76 4.94 -19.45
N LYS A 242 -1.53 3.92 -19.04
CA LYS A 242 -2.11 2.92 -19.97
C LYS A 242 -3.05 3.55 -21.01
N LYS A 243 -3.85 4.55 -20.61
CA LYS A 243 -4.72 5.30 -21.55
C LYS A 243 -3.90 6.08 -22.57
N LEU A 244 -2.97 6.92 -22.11
CA LEU A 244 -2.07 7.70 -22.99
C LEU A 244 -1.23 6.81 -23.90
N HIS A 245 -0.78 5.65 -23.40
CA HIS A 245 -0.05 4.67 -24.21
C HIS A 245 -0.90 4.14 -25.39
N HIS A 246 -2.18 3.83 -25.14
CA HIS A 246 -3.11 3.42 -26.18
C HIS A 246 -3.54 4.59 -27.10
N GLU A 247 -3.55 5.81 -26.57
CA GLU A 247 -3.90 7.05 -27.28
C GLU A 247 -2.79 7.47 -28.27
N PHE A 248 -1.53 7.51 -27.82
CA PHE A 248 -0.37 7.94 -28.61
C PHE A 248 0.38 6.81 -29.33
N LYS A 249 0.00 5.54 -29.09
CA LYS A 249 0.68 4.32 -29.60
C LYS A 249 2.17 4.17 -29.24
N ARG A 250 2.67 5.00 -28.31
CA ARG A 250 4.03 4.97 -27.75
C ARG A 250 4.00 5.10 -26.23
N ALA A 251 5.13 4.93 -25.54
CA ALA A 251 5.19 5.28 -24.11
C ALA A 251 4.88 6.78 -23.92
N PRO A 252 4.03 7.17 -22.94
CA PRO A 252 3.82 8.57 -22.60
C PRO A 252 5.01 9.13 -21.83
N THR A 253 5.34 10.40 -22.07
CA THR A 253 6.37 11.10 -21.30
C THR A 253 5.88 11.43 -19.89
N PHE A 254 6.81 11.74 -18.98
CA PHE A 254 6.42 12.22 -17.64
C PHE A 254 5.55 13.47 -17.72
N ARG A 255 5.85 14.41 -18.63
CA ARG A 255 5.09 15.66 -18.76
C ARG A 255 3.68 15.43 -19.29
N GLU A 256 3.51 14.62 -20.33
CA GLU A 256 2.18 14.24 -20.85
C GLU A 256 1.29 13.62 -19.77
N LEU A 257 1.88 12.79 -18.90
CA LEU A 257 1.17 12.16 -17.80
C LEU A 257 0.91 13.12 -16.62
N PHE A 258 1.81 14.08 -16.37
CA PHE A 258 1.64 15.14 -15.38
C PHE A 258 0.54 16.13 -15.80
N ASP A 259 0.62 16.68 -17.01
CA ASP A 259 -0.39 17.58 -17.58
C ASP A 259 -1.78 16.93 -17.57
N ARG A 260 -1.90 15.68 -18.02
CA ARG A 260 -3.16 14.89 -18.01
C ARG A 260 -3.72 14.60 -16.60
N THR A 261 -2.99 14.91 -15.53
CA THR A 261 -3.37 14.63 -14.13
C THR A 261 -3.40 15.88 -13.23
N HIS A 262 -2.94 17.05 -13.72
CA HIS A 262 -2.89 18.32 -12.99
C HIS A 262 -3.52 19.51 -13.73
N LYS A 263 -3.73 19.45 -15.06
CA LYS A 263 -4.52 20.44 -15.79
C LYS A 263 -6.03 20.17 -15.64
N GLY A 264 -6.84 21.22 -15.68
CA GLY A 264 -8.29 21.10 -15.64
C GLY A 264 -8.87 20.38 -16.87
N LYS A 265 -10.02 19.71 -16.72
CA LYS A 265 -10.64 18.98 -17.84
C LYS A 265 -11.25 19.97 -18.84
N GLY A 266 -10.54 20.21 -19.94
CA GLY A 266 -10.96 21.17 -20.98
C GLY A 266 -10.31 22.55 -20.84
N THR A 267 -9.31 22.70 -19.97
CA THR A 267 -8.49 23.91 -19.82
C THR A 267 -7.01 23.52 -19.96
N ASP A 268 -6.18 24.37 -20.56
CA ASP A 268 -4.72 24.12 -20.51
C ASP A 268 -4.08 24.59 -19.19
N ASP A 269 -4.83 25.31 -18.34
CA ASP A 269 -4.35 25.72 -17.03
C ASP A 269 -4.25 24.58 -16.01
N TYR A 270 -3.21 24.68 -15.18
CA TYR A 270 -2.95 23.83 -14.03
C TYR A 270 -3.88 24.20 -12.87
N ALA A 271 -4.38 23.19 -12.16
CA ALA A 271 -5.35 23.39 -11.09
C ALA A 271 -4.75 23.92 -9.77
N SER A 272 -3.43 24.09 -9.67
CA SER A 272 -2.80 24.98 -8.70
C SER A 272 -1.53 25.61 -9.26
N GLU A 273 -1.15 26.78 -8.74
CA GLU A 273 0.11 27.46 -9.07
C GLU A 273 1.33 26.59 -8.74
N SER A 274 1.27 25.83 -7.64
CA SER A 274 2.31 24.85 -7.29
C SER A 274 2.47 23.75 -8.34
N ALA A 275 1.41 23.39 -9.08
CA ALA A 275 1.49 22.43 -10.19
C ALA A 275 1.95 23.07 -11.51
N ARG A 276 1.79 24.40 -11.67
CA ARG A 276 2.32 25.16 -12.82
C ARG A 276 3.86 25.28 -12.77
N ASN A 277 4.41 25.29 -11.56
CA ASN A 277 5.84 25.50 -11.27
C ASN A 277 6.64 24.19 -11.11
N LEU A 278 6.18 23.11 -11.74
CA LEU A 278 6.79 21.77 -11.86
C LEU A 278 6.91 21.37 -13.34
#